data_AF-A0AAW8BFI3-F1
#
_entry.id   AF-A0AAW8BFI3-F1
#
_cell.length_a   1.000
_cell.length_b   1.000
_cell.length_c   1.000
_cell.angle_alpha   90.00
_cell.angle_beta   90.00
_cell.angle_gamma   90.00
#
_symmetry.space_group_name_H-M   'P 1'
#
loop_
_entity.id
_entity.type
_entity.pdbx_description
1 polymer ?
#
loop_
_entity_poly.entity_id
_entity_poly.type
_entity_poly.pdbx_seq_one_letter_code
_entity_poly.pdbx_strand_id
1 'polypeptide(L)'
;MSWDQARAVADAVLYEGYLLYPYRGTSSKNQSRWQFGVLGPPGAAAAGLGEDEALAAQFLVRSGDAITLVVRFLQLQHRQAQREVAGGFESVDALSTAAGSWLTWDEAVECELSFGPLAFDDAPFDLPVLASAATEIESVGGGRLVRDRREVRAHLTVSVETDGDLLRMSLRLANTGTTAGDKRDALARSMIGCHVIAAVEGGEFVSLLEPPAAAAGAATRCRHHRCFPVLAGPPDARDMLLISPIILYDHPEVAEQSSTALYDCTEIDEILTLRVMTMTDDEKAQARATDPRAAQIIDRCDAMSAEDMGRLHGVLRDPHRAAGLVPDVPDGIDWWDPLADNAVRPDVDAVLVHGVRVARGSRVVLRPRRNADAQDIFVAGKTARVTSVHQDVEGNSHVAVVVEDDPAADLHDWYGRYLYFSPDEIEPLTERNPSWMS
;
A
#
# COMPACT_ATOMS: atom_id res chain seq x y z
N MET A 1 -2.92 -20.71 12.82
CA MET A 1 -3.94 -19.69 13.15
C MET A 1 -3.33 -18.31 13.26
N SER A 2 -2.51 -17.97 14.26
CA SER A 2 -1.86 -16.64 14.32
C SER A 2 -0.96 -16.36 13.11
N TRP A 3 -0.15 -17.35 12.73
CA TRP A 3 0.76 -17.26 11.59
C TRP A 3 0.04 -17.05 10.25
N ASP A 4 -1.12 -17.69 10.06
CA ASP A 4 -1.88 -17.61 8.81
C ASP A 4 -2.51 -16.22 8.63
N GLN A 5 -3.05 -15.62 9.70
CA GLN A 5 -3.63 -14.28 9.67
C GLN A 5 -2.58 -13.21 9.41
N ALA A 6 -1.45 -13.27 10.11
CA ALA A 6 -0.36 -12.33 9.87
C ALA A 6 0.25 -12.50 8.47
N ARG A 7 0.29 -13.74 7.95
CA ARG A 7 0.72 -14.01 6.58
C ARG A 7 -0.24 -13.40 5.55
N ALA A 8 -1.55 -13.46 5.79
CA ALA A 8 -2.53 -12.83 4.90
C ALA A 8 -2.34 -11.30 4.80
N VAL A 9 -2.15 -10.61 5.94
CA VAL A 9 -1.83 -9.17 5.95
C VAL A 9 -0.49 -8.90 5.26
N ALA A 10 0.53 -9.72 5.55
CA ALA A 10 1.84 -9.61 4.93
C ALA A 10 1.77 -9.81 3.40
N ASP A 11 0.91 -10.69 2.90
CA ASP A 11 0.67 -10.88 1.46
C ASP A 11 0.02 -9.65 0.83
N ALA A 12 -0.97 -9.04 1.51
CA ALA A 12 -1.57 -7.79 1.07
C ALA A 12 -0.52 -6.67 0.97
N VAL A 13 0.28 -6.49 2.02
CA VAL A 13 1.39 -5.52 2.08
C VAL A 13 2.42 -5.77 0.98
N LEU A 14 2.76 -7.03 0.70
CA LEU A 14 3.78 -7.40 -0.29
C LEU A 14 3.42 -6.91 -1.70
N TYR A 15 2.14 -7.00 -2.03
CA TYR A 15 1.62 -6.69 -3.36
C TYR A 15 0.99 -5.31 -3.46
N GLU A 16 0.94 -4.55 -2.38
CA GLU A 16 0.36 -3.21 -2.40
C GLU A 16 1.05 -2.31 -3.43
N GLY A 17 0.29 -1.81 -4.39
CA GLY A 17 0.80 -1.01 -5.50
C GLY A 17 1.59 -1.79 -6.57
N TYR A 18 1.55 -3.13 -6.58
CA TYR A 18 2.24 -3.98 -7.56
C TYR A 18 1.66 -3.82 -8.98
N LEU A 19 0.33 -3.89 -9.09
CA LEU A 19 -0.38 -3.76 -10.34
C LEU A 19 -1.73 -3.09 -10.08
N LEU A 20 -1.88 -1.86 -10.53
CA LEU A 20 -3.04 -1.02 -10.23
C LEU A 20 -4.07 -1.09 -11.36
N TYR A 21 -5.35 -0.95 -11.03
CA TYR A 21 -6.42 -0.80 -12.02
C TYR A 21 -6.06 0.32 -13.03
N PRO A 22 -6.17 0.06 -14.36
CA PRO A 22 -6.92 -1.02 -15.01
C PRO A 22 -6.10 -2.29 -15.33
N TYR A 23 -5.01 -2.57 -14.61
CA TYR A 23 -4.19 -3.79 -14.71
C TYR A 23 -3.54 -4.05 -16.08
N ARG A 24 -3.50 -3.04 -16.94
CA ARG A 24 -2.83 -3.09 -18.26
C ARG A 24 -1.44 -2.48 -18.15
N GLY A 25 -0.44 -3.15 -18.73
CA GLY A 25 0.93 -2.65 -18.76
C GLY A 25 1.12 -1.34 -19.55
N THR A 26 0.17 -1.00 -20.42
CA THR A 26 0.13 0.28 -21.15
C THR A 26 -0.41 1.44 -20.32
N SER A 27 -0.99 1.18 -19.15
CA SER A 27 -1.48 2.25 -18.28
C SER A 27 -0.32 3.00 -17.65
N SER A 28 -0.34 4.34 -17.67
CA SER A 28 0.73 5.17 -17.10
C SER A 28 1.05 4.81 -15.63
N LYS A 29 0.01 4.49 -14.84
CA LYS A 29 0.15 4.03 -13.46
C LYS A 29 0.99 2.75 -13.33
N ASN A 30 0.91 1.84 -14.28
CA ASN A 30 1.63 0.56 -14.26
C ASN A 30 2.98 0.64 -14.99
N GLN A 31 3.26 1.72 -15.73
CA GLN A 31 4.58 1.98 -16.32
C GLN A 31 5.60 2.47 -15.28
N SER A 32 5.15 2.83 -14.09
CA SER A 32 5.98 3.17 -12.93
C SER A 32 5.58 2.27 -11.76
N ARG A 33 6.56 1.75 -11.00
CA ARG A 33 6.25 0.95 -9.80
C ARG A 33 6.04 1.87 -8.60
N TRP A 34 4.91 1.71 -7.90
CA TRP A 34 4.47 2.54 -6.77
C TRP A 34 4.58 1.84 -5.41
N GLN A 35 5.23 0.68 -5.36
CA GLN A 35 5.25 -0.18 -4.19
C GLN A 35 6.04 0.45 -3.04
N PHE A 36 5.46 0.42 -1.84
CA PHE A 36 6.15 0.80 -0.61
C PHE A 36 7.21 -0.25 -0.23
N GLY A 37 8.15 0.13 0.64
CA GLY A 37 9.16 -0.80 1.17
C GLY A 37 10.20 -1.26 0.15
N VAL A 38 10.47 -0.47 -0.89
CA VAL A 38 11.58 -0.75 -1.79
C VAL A 38 12.91 -0.45 -1.09
N LEU A 39 13.83 -1.42 -1.08
CA LEU A 39 15.20 -1.27 -0.62
C LEU A 39 16.16 -1.30 -1.81
N GLY A 40 16.63 -0.12 -2.21
CA GLY A 40 17.53 0.09 -3.34
C GLY A 40 18.95 -0.43 -3.09
N PRO A 41 19.77 -0.68 -4.13
CA PRO A 41 21.18 -0.98 -3.91
C PRO A 41 21.92 0.23 -3.33
N PRO A 42 23.08 0.02 -2.68
CA PRO A 42 23.86 1.07 -2.05
C PRO A 42 24.10 2.29 -2.95
N GLY A 43 23.75 3.47 -2.45
CA GLY A 43 23.91 4.76 -3.15
C GLY A 43 22.83 5.11 -4.18
N ALA A 44 21.82 4.25 -4.41
CA ALA A 44 20.75 4.50 -5.39
C ALA A 44 19.93 5.77 -5.06
N ALA A 45 19.55 5.96 -3.79
CA ALA A 45 18.83 7.15 -3.34
C ALA A 45 19.63 8.44 -3.57
N ALA A 46 20.89 8.46 -3.15
CA ALA A 46 21.77 9.63 -3.29
C ALA A 46 22.01 10.00 -4.77
N ALA A 47 22.03 9.02 -5.66
CA ALA A 47 22.16 9.22 -7.10
C ALA A 47 20.83 9.54 -7.81
N GLY A 48 19.69 9.55 -7.11
CA GLY A 48 18.37 9.73 -7.70
C GLY A 48 17.95 8.58 -8.64
N LEU A 49 18.56 7.41 -8.45
CA LEU A 49 18.33 6.20 -9.27
C LEU A 49 17.28 5.28 -8.67
N GLY A 50 17.04 5.36 -7.36
CA GLY A 50 16.10 4.50 -6.66
C GLY A 50 15.92 4.92 -5.22
N GLU A 51 15.53 3.96 -4.40
CA GLU A 51 15.16 4.15 -3.00
C GLU A 51 16.33 3.93 -2.03
N ASP A 52 16.11 4.26 -0.75
CA ASP A 52 17.07 3.98 0.33
C ASP A 52 17.36 2.47 0.40
N GLU A 53 18.56 2.13 0.85
CA GLU A 53 19.05 0.77 0.91
C GLU A 53 18.55 -0.02 2.12
N ALA A 54 17.97 0.63 3.13
CA ALA A 54 17.64 -0.03 4.39
C ALA A 54 16.26 0.32 4.96
N LEU A 55 15.73 -0.63 5.73
CA LEU A 55 14.72 -0.40 6.76
C LEU A 55 15.30 -0.80 8.12
N ALA A 56 14.81 -0.17 9.18
CA ALA A 56 15.24 -0.50 10.53
C ALA A 56 14.10 -0.29 11.53
N ALA A 57 14.00 -1.17 12.52
CA ALA A 57 13.00 -1.10 13.57
C ALA A 57 13.59 -1.48 14.92
N GLN A 58 13.14 -0.77 15.96
CA GLN A 58 13.27 -1.20 17.34
C GLN A 58 11.91 -1.59 17.88
N PHE A 59 11.86 -2.71 18.59
CA PHE A 59 10.65 -3.22 19.23
C PHE A 59 11.00 -3.86 20.57
N LEU A 60 9.97 -4.12 21.37
CA LEU A 60 10.11 -4.53 22.76
C LEU A 60 9.54 -5.93 22.95
N VAL A 61 10.26 -6.72 23.73
CA VAL A 61 9.90 -8.08 24.11
C VAL A 61 9.87 -8.15 25.65
N ARG A 62 8.78 -8.68 26.20
CA ARG A 62 8.62 -8.99 27.63
C ARG A 62 8.80 -10.48 27.83
N SER A 63 9.87 -10.84 28.53
CA SER A 63 10.31 -12.23 28.66
C SER A 63 10.56 -12.88 27.30
N GLY A 64 11.33 -13.95 27.24
CA GLY A 64 11.56 -14.67 25.99
C GLY A 64 13.01 -15.08 25.82
N ASP A 65 13.18 -16.14 25.05
CA ASP A 65 14.45 -16.85 24.95
C ASP A 65 15.01 -16.80 23.53
N ALA A 66 14.13 -16.74 22.52
CA ALA A 66 14.50 -16.74 21.12
C ALA A 66 13.49 -16.03 20.22
N ILE A 67 13.90 -15.72 18.99
CA ILE A 67 13.04 -15.14 17.95
C ILE A 67 13.22 -15.85 16.61
N THR A 68 12.13 -16.03 15.88
CA THR A 68 12.14 -16.38 14.46
C THR A 68 11.79 -15.16 13.63
N LEU A 69 12.57 -14.89 12.57
CA LEU A 69 12.41 -13.76 11.67
C LEU A 69 12.19 -14.27 10.25
N VAL A 70 11.11 -13.81 9.60
CA VAL A 70 10.80 -14.12 8.21
C VAL A 70 10.85 -12.85 7.39
N VAL A 71 11.87 -12.74 6.54
CA VAL A 71 12.04 -11.62 5.59
C VAL A 71 11.30 -11.94 4.31
N ARG A 72 10.46 -11.02 3.85
CA ARG A 72 9.67 -11.17 2.64
C ARG A 72 9.83 -9.95 1.73
N PHE A 73 9.95 -10.20 0.44
CA PHE A 73 10.05 -9.16 -0.60
C PHE A 73 9.80 -9.77 -1.98
N LEU A 74 9.58 -8.90 -2.97
CA LEU A 74 9.53 -9.25 -4.38
C LEU A 74 10.88 -8.99 -5.05
N GLN A 75 11.34 -9.95 -5.83
CA GLN A 75 12.45 -9.81 -6.76
C GLN A 75 11.90 -9.49 -8.15
N LEU A 76 12.44 -8.45 -8.80
CA LEU A 76 12.02 -8.07 -10.15
C LEU A 76 12.43 -9.15 -11.17
N GLN A 77 11.49 -9.51 -12.04
CA GLN A 77 11.70 -10.41 -13.15
C GLN A 77 11.33 -9.75 -14.46
N HIS A 78 12.32 -9.49 -15.32
CA HIS A 78 12.04 -8.95 -16.64
C HIS A 78 11.68 -10.08 -17.59
N ARG A 79 10.44 -10.12 -18.08
CA ARG A 79 9.98 -11.00 -19.14
C ARG A 79 10.12 -10.31 -20.49
N GLN A 80 11.05 -10.76 -21.31
CA GLN A 80 11.21 -10.35 -22.70
C GLN A 80 10.49 -11.34 -23.62
N ALA A 81 9.47 -10.87 -24.34
CA ALA A 81 8.86 -11.62 -25.43
C ALA A 81 9.77 -11.57 -26.67
N GLN A 82 9.99 -12.73 -27.31
CA GLN A 82 10.79 -12.83 -28.51
C GLN A 82 10.07 -13.61 -29.60
N ARG A 83 10.00 -13.07 -30.81
CA ARG A 83 9.43 -13.71 -32.00
C ARG A 83 10.49 -14.53 -32.72
N GLU A 84 10.11 -15.71 -33.19
CA GLU A 84 10.97 -16.52 -34.05
C GLU A 84 11.10 -15.87 -35.43
N VAL A 85 12.35 -15.72 -35.89
CA VAL A 85 12.69 -15.17 -37.20
C VAL A 85 13.70 -16.11 -37.89
N ALA A 86 13.88 -15.96 -39.21
CA ALA A 86 14.83 -16.78 -39.94
C ALA A 86 16.24 -16.64 -39.35
N GLY A 87 16.72 -17.68 -38.66
CA GLY A 87 18.04 -17.73 -38.04
C GLY A 87 18.12 -17.28 -36.58
N GLY A 88 17.01 -17.05 -35.88
CA GLY A 88 17.06 -16.75 -34.45
C GLY A 88 15.76 -16.19 -33.85
N PHE A 89 15.92 -15.31 -32.86
CA PHE A 89 14.83 -14.70 -32.11
C PHE A 89 15.01 -13.18 -32.07
N GLU A 90 13.94 -12.43 -32.28
CA GLU A 90 13.88 -10.98 -32.22
C GLU A 90 13.04 -10.54 -31.02
N SER A 91 13.56 -9.64 -30.18
CA SER A 91 12.80 -9.04 -29.08
C SER A 91 11.66 -8.17 -29.60
N VAL A 92 10.46 -8.35 -29.04
CA VAL A 92 9.25 -7.61 -29.42
C VAL A 92 8.50 -7.12 -28.18
N ASP A 93 7.74 -6.02 -28.30
CA ASP A 93 6.94 -5.51 -27.18
C ASP A 93 5.76 -6.43 -26.83
N ALA A 94 5.23 -7.13 -27.83
CA ALA A 94 4.17 -8.11 -27.69
C ALA A 94 4.36 -9.27 -28.68
N LEU A 95 4.14 -10.49 -28.21
CA LEU A 95 4.08 -11.69 -29.03
C LEU A 95 2.65 -12.21 -29.02
N SER A 96 2.01 -12.32 -30.19
CA SER A 96 0.66 -12.88 -30.33
C SER A 96 0.73 -14.27 -30.94
N THR A 97 0.00 -15.22 -30.35
CA THR A 97 -0.10 -16.60 -30.84
C THR A 97 -1.54 -17.09 -30.74
N ALA A 98 -1.82 -18.28 -31.27
CA ALA A 98 -3.13 -18.90 -31.15
C ALA A 98 -3.59 -19.13 -29.69
N ALA A 99 -2.65 -19.25 -28.74
CA ALA A 99 -2.97 -19.49 -27.33
C ALA A 99 -3.11 -18.19 -26.49
N GLY A 100 -2.78 -17.02 -27.05
CA GLY A 100 -2.89 -15.76 -26.32
C GLY A 100 -1.93 -14.68 -26.83
N SER A 101 -1.80 -13.60 -26.07
CA SER A 101 -0.81 -12.54 -26.30
C SER A 101 0.06 -12.41 -25.05
N TRP A 102 1.37 -12.21 -25.24
CA TRP A 102 2.34 -12.03 -24.17
C TRP A 102 3.07 -10.72 -24.36
N LEU A 103 3.00 -9.84 -23.37
CA LEU A 103 3.75 -8.59 -23.39
C LEU A 103 5.16 -8.78 -22.84
N THR A 104 6.11 -8.03 -23.38
CA THR A 104 7.36 -7.74 -22.68
C THR A 104 7.04 -6.88 -21.46
N TRP A 105 7.35 -7.39 -20.27
CA TRP A 105 6.81 -6.88 -19.02
C TRP A 105 7.72 -7.21 -17.84
N ASP A 106 7.69 -6.38 -16.80
CA ASP A 106 8.33 -6.68 -15.54
C ASP A 106 7.35 -7.42 -14.60
N GLU A 107 7.61 -8.69 -14.37
CA GLU A 107 6.95 -9.54 -13.38
C GLU A 107 7.66 -9.41 -12.01
N ALA A 108 7.10 -10.06 -10.99
CA ALA A 108 7.73 -10.22 -9.68
C ALA A 108 7.74 -11.69 -9.22
N VAL A 109 8.82 -12.07 -8.53
CA VAL A 109 8.97 -13.35 -7.86
C VAL A 109 9.02 -13.12 -6.36
N GLU A 110 8.17 -13.83 -5.62
CA GLU A 110 8.18 -13.80 -4.15
C GLU A 110 9.45 -14.44 -3.59
N CYS A 111 10.09 -13.73 -2.68
CA CYS A 111 11.22 -14.20 -1.91
C CYS A 111 10.82 -14.24 -0.42
N GLU A 112 10.98 -15.40 0.21
CA GLU A 112 10.72 -15.62 1.63
C GLU A 112 11.91 -16.35 2.24
N LEU A 113 12.52 -15.76 3.26
CA LEU A 113 13.66 -16.33 3.97
C LEU A 113 13.37 -16.33 5.46
N SER A 114 13.47 -17.52 6.08
CA SER A 114 13.24 -17.71 7.51
C SER A 114 14.56 -17.90 8.26
N PHE A 115 14.71 -17.20 9.37
CA PHE A 115 15.86 -17.25 10.26
C PHE A 115 15.40 -17.52 11.68
N GLY A 116 15.86 -18.62 12.26
CA GLY A 116 15.65 -18.93 13.67
C GLY A 116 15.22 -20.36 13.94
N PRO A 117 14.89 -20.67 15.21
CA PRO A 117 14.89 -19.73 16.34
C PRO A 117 16.30 -19.19 16.68
N LEU A 118 16.40 -17.87 16.90
CA LEU A 118 17.64 -17.16 17.23
C LEU A 118 17.63 -16.84 18.73
N ALA A 119 18.47 -17.51 19.52
CA ALA A 119 18.50 -17.33 20.97
C ALA A 119 19.04 -15.95 21.36
N PHE A 120 18.36 -15.21 22.24
CA PHE A 120 18.76 -13.83 22.56
C PHE A 120 20.16 -13.69 23.14
N ASP A 121 20.64 -14.72 23.85
CA ASP A 121 21.99 -14.77 24.42
C ASP A 121 23.10 -14.88 23.35
N ASP A 122 22.78 -15.30 22.13
CA ASP A 122 23.71 -15.40 21.00
C ASP A 122 23.80 -14.11 20.18
N ALA A 123 23.02 -13.07 20.52
CA ALA A 123 23.05 -11.79 19.82
C ALA A 123 24.41 -11.07 20.01
N PRO A 124 24.88 -10.27 19.02
CA PRO A 124 24.17 -9.86 17.82
C PRO A 124 24.25 -10.88 16.67
N PHE A 125 23.25 -10.85 15.79
CA PHE A 125 23.18 -11.64 14.57
C PHE A 125 23.47 -10.79 13.34
N ASP A 126 24.17 -11.39 12.37
CA ASP A 126 24.35 -10.87 11.02
C ASP A 126 24.04 -12.00 10.02
N LEU A 127 22.89 -11.90 9.36
CA LEU A 127 22.27 -12.97 8.59
C LEU A 127 22.18 -12.57 7.11
N PRO A 128 22.78 -13.36 6.19
CA PRO A 128 22.73 -13.05 4.78
C PRO A 128 21.34 -13.32 4.21
N VAL A 129 20.84 -12.36 3.42
CA VAL A 129 19.61 -12.47 2.64
C VAL A 129 19.98 -12.47 1.16
N LEU A 130 19.68 -13.55 0.45
CA LEU A 130 20.08 -13.72 -0.95
C LEU A 130 18.90 -14.20 -1.80
N ALA A 131 18.58 -13.43 -2.84
CA ALA A 131 17.76 -13.91 -3.95
C ALA A 131 18.65 -14.04 -5.20
N SER A 132 18.77 -15.26 -5.72
CA SER A 132 19.66 -15.59 -6.82
C SER A 132 19.23 -14.96 -8.14
N ALA A 133 20.21 -14.63 -8.99
CA ALA A 133 19.93 -14.37 -10.40
C ALA A 133 19.47 -15.65 -11.11
N ALA A 134 18.63 -15.51 -12.12
CA ALA A 134 18.17 -16.62 -12.94
C ALA A 134 17.77 -16.14 -14.34
N THR A 135 17.89 -17.04 -15.32
CA THR A 135 17.33 -16.87 -16.66
C THR A 135 16.51 -18.11 -16.98
N GLU A 136 15.23 -17.92 -17.25
CA GLU A 136 14.28 -18.98 -17.60
C GLU A 136 13.74 -18.73 -19.01
N ILE A 137 13.65 -19.79 -19.81
CA ILE A 137 13.16 -19.70 -21.19
C ILE A 137 11.95 -20.61 -21.35
N GLU A 138 10.83 -20.02 -21.75
CA GLU A 138 9.58 -20.73 -22.06
C GLU A 138 9.30 -20.61 -23.56
N SER A 139 9.21 -21.75 -24.25
CA SER A 139 8.81 -21.76 -25.66
C SER A 139 7.30 -21.57 -25.81
N VAL A 140 6.88 -20.68 -26.70
CA VAL A 140 5.47 -20.45 -27.06
C VAL A 140 5.33 -20.50 -28.58
N GLY A 141 4.10 -20.54 -29.11
CA GLY A 141 3.89 -20.62 -30.56
C GLY A 141 4.61 -19.47 -31.29
N GLY A 142 5.43 -19.76 -32.31
CA GLY A 142 6.11 -18.72 -33.10
C GLY A 142 7.11 -17.83 -32.33
N GLY A 143 7.59 -18.26 -31.15
CA GLY A 143 8.55 -17.50 -30.37
C GLY A 143 8.91 -18.11 -29.00
N ARG A 144 9.38 -17.27 -28.08
CA ARG A 144 9.70 -17.65 -26.70
C ARG A 144 9.59 -16.46 -25.74
N LEU A 145 9.45 -16.76 -24.46
CA LEU A 145 9.53 -15.81 -23.36
C LEU A 145 10.85 -16.05 -22.62
N VAL A 146 11.67 -15.01 -22.48
CA VAL A 146 12.91 -15.06 -21.69
C VAL A 146 12.68 -14.24 -20.43
N ARG A 147 12.80 -14.86 -19.27
CA ARG A 147 12.62 -14.24 -17.95
C ARG A 147 13.95 -14.14 -17.26
N ASP A 148 14.40 -12.91 -17.04
CA ASP A 148 15.68 -12.61 -16.41
C ASP A 148 15.47 -11.93 -15.06
N ARG A 149 16.17 -12.43 -14.03
CA ARG A 149 16.23 -11.85 -12.68
C ARG A 149 17.66 -11.51 -12.33
N ARG A 150 17.87 -10.34 -11.71
CA ARG A 150 19.18 -9.97 -11.15
C ARG A 150 19.27 -10.42 -9.71
N GLU A 151 20.48 -10.76 -9.28
CA GLU A 151 20.74 -11.13 -7.90
C GLU A 151 20.48 -9.94 -6.98
N VAL A 152 19.81 -10.21 -5.86
CA VAL A 152 19.58 -9.25 -4.77
C VAL A 152 20.32 -9.78 -3.54
N ARG A 153 21.21 -8.95 -2.97
CA ARG A 153 21.97 -9.25 -1.76
C ARG A 153 21.58 -8.27 -0.68
N ALA A 154 21.34 -8.77 0.51
CA ALA A 154 21.04 -7.98 1.68
C ALA A 154 21.58 -8.64 2.95
N HIS A 155 21.64 -7.88 4.03
CA HIS A 155 21.98 -8.37 5.36
C HIS A 155 20.89 -7.98 6.35
N LEU A 156 20.48 -8.94 7.16
CA LEU A 156 19.62 -8.76 8.31
C LEU A 156 20.49 -8.78 9.56
N THR A 157 20.57 -7.63 10.22
CA THR A 157 21.31 -7.47 11.49
C THR A 157 20.32 -7.33 12.63
N VAL A 158 20.58 -8.04 13.73
CA VAL A 158 19.72 -8.05 14.92
C VAL A 158 20.58 -7.94 16.17
N SER A 159 20.22 -7.02 17.06
CA SER A 159 20.87 -6.87 18.37
C SER A 159 19.83 -6.80 19.47
N VAL A 160 20.23 -7.18 20.67
CA VAL A 160 19.37 -7.22 21.86
C VAL A 160 20.04 -6.42 22.96
N GLU A 161 19.28 -5.52 23.57
CA GLU A 161 19.70 -4.72 24.72
C GLU A 161 18.64 -4.82 25.82
N THR A 162 19.07 -4.79 27.08
CA THR A 162 18.15 -4.72 28.21
C THR A 162 17.62 -3.30 28.40
N ASP A 163 16.32 -3.17 28.65
CA ASP A 163 15.66 -1.89 28.92
C ASP A 163 14.68 -2.05 30.11
N GLY A 164 15.24 -1.99 31.32
CA GLY A 164 14.51 -2.34 32.54
C GLY A 164 14.17 -3.82 32.56
N ASP A 165 12.89 -4.13 32.73
CA ASP A 165 12.36 -5.51 32.72
C ASP A 165 12.02 -6.02 31.30
N LEU A 166 12.35 -5.24 30.27
CA LEU A 166 12.10 -5.57 28.85
C LEU A 166 13.41 -5.80 28.11
N LEU A 167 13.31 -6.51 26.99
CA LEU A 167 14.35 -6.59 25.98
C LEU A 167 13.98 -5.65 24.84
N ARG A 168 14.90 -4.77 24.46
CA ARG A 168 14.83 -3.95 23.25
C ARG A 168 15.59 -4.66 22.16
N MET A 169 14.87 -5.03 21.12
CA MET A 169 15.45 -5.60 19.91
C MET A 169 15.66 -4.49 18.88
N SER A 170 16.83 -4.45 18.26
CA SER A 170 17.09 -3.58 17.10
C SER A 170 17.35 -4.45 15.88
N LEU A 171 16.49 -4.30 14.87
CA LEU A 171 16.55 -5.00 13.60
C LEU A 171 16.88 -3.99 12.49
N ARG A 172 17.84 -4.31 11.63
CA ARG A 172 18.09 -3.56 10.39
C ARG A 172 18.26 -4.53 9.24
N LEU A 173 17.47 -4.34 8.19
CA LEU A 173 17.57 -5.05 6.93
C LEU A 173 18.08 -4.07 5.87
N ALA A 174 19.19 -4.39 5.22
CA ALA A 174 19.79 -3.51 4.24
C ALA A 174 20.27 -4.26 3.00
N ASN A 175 19.94 -3.73 1.83
CA ASN A 175 20.51 -4.16 0.55
C ASN A 175 22.00 -3.81 0.50
N THR A 176 22.83 -4.81 0.27
CA THR A 176 24.28 -4.73 0.22
C THR A 176 24.83 -5.12 -1.15
N GLY A 177 23.96 -5.14 -2.17
CA GLY A 177 24.32 -5.44 -3.55
C GLY A 177 25.29 -4.43 -4.15
N THR A 178 25.66 -4.67 -5.40
CA THR A 178 26.48 -3.73 -6.17
C THR A 178 25.69 -2.46 -6.48
N THR A 179 26.34 -1.29 -6.41
CA THR A 179 25.77 -0.01 -6.87
C THR A 179 25.23 -0.13 -8.29
N ALA A 180 24.06 0.46 -8.52
CA ALA A 180 23.39 0.41 -9.81
C ALA A 180 23.96 1.40 -10.83
N GLY A 181 23.91 1.01 -12.10
CA GLY A 181 24.32 1.89 -13.22
C GLY A 181 23.25 2.91 -13.64
N ASP A 182 21.97 2.54 -13.54
CA ASP A 182 20.82 3.37 -13.90
C ASP A 182 19.58 3.00 -13.07
N LYS A 183 18.45 3.68 -13.32
CA LYS A 183 17.18 3.44 -12.61
C LYS A 183 16.64 2.02 -12.77
N ARG A 184 16.80 1.44 -13.97
CA ARG A 184 16.28 0.11 -14.28
C ARG A 184 17.12 -0.97 -13.60
N ASP A 185 18.44 -0.83 -13.63
CA ASP A 185 19.38 -1.70 -12.93
C ASP A 185 19.21 -1.57 -11.40
N ALA A 186 18.93 -0.36 -10.88
CA ALA A 186 18.64 -0.14 -9.47
C ALA A 186 17.42 -0.95 -9.03
N LEU A 187 16.29 -0.79 -9.73
CA LEU A 187 15.06 -1.52 -9.44
C LEU A 187 15.23 -3.03 -9.60
N ALA A 188 15.97 -3.49 -10.62
CA ALA A 188 16.21 -4.92 -10.83
C ALA A 188 16.99 -5.58 -9.69
N ARG A 189 17.76 -4.79 -8.92
CA ARG A 189 18.56 -5.25 -7.76
C ARG A 189 17.94 -4.86 -6.42
N SER A 190 16.74 -4.28 -6.43
CA SER A 190 16.02 -3.89 -5.21
C SER A 190 15.29 -5.07 -4.57
N MET A 191 15.10 -4.99 -3.25
CA MET A 191 14.04 -5.72 -2.57
C MET A 191 12.77 -4.89 -2.66
N ILE A 192 11.68 -5.40 -3.25
CA ILE A 192 10.45 -4.62 -3.46
C ILE A 192 9.37 -5.08 -2.48
N GLY A 193 8.58 -4.17 -1.89
CA GLY A 193 7.53 -4.58 -0.93
C GLY A 193 8.09 -5.18 0.36
N CYS A 194 9.31 -4.79 0.76
CA CYS A 194 10.04 -5.49 1.80
C CYS A 194 9.44 -5.28 3.19
N HIS A 195 9.23 -6.38 3.91
CA HIS A 195 8.76 -6.41 5.28
C HIS A 195 9.30 -7.63 6.03
N VAL A 196 9.14 -7.65 7.36
CA VAL A 196 9.60 -8.75 8.22
C VAL A 196 8.48 -9.17 9.16
N ILE A 197 8.26 -10.48 9.28
CA ILE A 197 7.42 -11.06 10.33
C ILE A 197 8.34 -11.62 11.41
N ALA A 198 8.10 -11.25 12.67
CA ALA A 198 8.84 -11.79 13.80
C ALA A 198 7.91 -12.61 14.71
N ALA A 199 8.42 -13.72 15.22
CA ALA A 199 7.75 -14.56 16.21
C ALA A 199 8.68 -14.79 17.41
N VAL A 200 8.22 -14.51 18.63
CA VAL A 200 9.01 -14.70 19.85
C VAL A 200 8.67 -16.03 20.53
N GLU A 201 9.67 -16.73 21.05
CA GLU A 201 9.50 -17.95 21.85
C GLU A 201 9.64 -17.64 23.34
N GLY A 202 8.67 -18.12 24.15
CA GLY A 202 8.69 -17.96 25.61
C GLY A 202 8.43 -16.53 26.10
N GLY A 203 7.92 -15.66 25.21
CA GLY A 203 7.82 -14.22 25.44
C GLY A 203 6.62 -13.58 24.76
N GLU A 204 6.48 -12.27 24.98
CA GLU A 204 5.44 -11.45 24.35
C GLU A 204 6.04 -10.15 23.81
N PHE A 205 5.68 -9.77 22.60
CA PHE A 205 5.91 -8.42 22.10
C PHE A 205 5.05 -7.40 22.86
N VAL A 206 5.58 -6.19 22.98
CA VAL A 206 4.87 -5.06 23.55
C VAL A 206 4.47 -4.11 22.43
N SER A 207 3.17 -3.79 22.37
CA SER A 207 2.64 -2.76 21.48
C SER A 207 3.41 -1.45 21.61
N LEU A 208 3.80 -0.86 20.48
CA LEU A 208 4.37 0.48 20.41
C LEU A 208 3.30 1.57 20.25
N LEU A 209 2.10 1.21 19.80
CA LEU A 209 0.95 2.10 19.61
C LEU A 209 0.22 2.32 20.95
N GLU A 210 -0.09 1.23 21.63
CA GLU A 210 -0.79 1.19 22.91
C GLU A 210 0.03 0.46 23.98
N PRO A 211 1.23 0.99 24.35
CA PRO A 211 2.07 0.34 25.32
C PRO A 211 1.42 0.32 26.71
N PRO A 212 1.50 -0.79 27.46
CA PRO A 212 1.15 -0.81 28.88
C PRO A 212 1.92 0.26 29.65
N ALA A 213 1.33 0.81 30.73
CA ALA A 213 1.91 1.93 31.48
C ALA A 213 3.37 1.70 31.93
N ALA A 214 3.72 0.47 32.33
CA ALA A 214 5.07 0.10 32.72
C ALA A 214 6.09 0.12 31.56
N ALA A 215 5.63 -0.05 30.31
CA ALA A 215 6.47 -0.10 29.11
C ALA A 215 6.48 1.21 28.32
N ALA A 216 5.60 2.17 28.64
CA ALA A 216 5.46 3.42 27.90
C ALA A 216 6.78 4.19 27.73
N GLY A 217 7.62 4.22 28.78
CA GLY A 217 8.94 4.84 28.71
C GLY A 217 9.86 4.15 27.70
N ALA A 218 9.91 2.82 27.69
CA ALA A 218 10.72 2.05 26.74
C ALA A 218 10.21 2.21 25.30
N ALA A 219 8.88 2.22 25.11
CA ALA A 219 8.23 2.36 23.82
C ALA A 219 8.55 3.71 23.16
N THR A 220 8.45 4.82 23.90
CA THR A 220 8.80 6.17 23.38
C THR A 220 10.28 6.33 22.95
N ARG A 221 11.17 5.49 23.50
CA ARG A 221 12.58 5.45 23.10
C ARG A 221 12.81 4.60 21.86
N CYS A 222 11.88 3.76 21.43
CA CYS A 222 12.05 2.96 20.21
C CYS A 222 12.10 3.87 18.97
N ARG A 223 12.84 3.44 17.97
CA ARG A 223 13.01 4.13 16.69
C ARG A 223 12.72 3.15 15.56
N HIS A 224 12.13 3.66 14.49
CA HIS A 224 11.95 2.93 13.26
C HIS A 224 12.24 3.86 12.07
N HIS A 225 12.64 3.28 10.95
CA HIS A 225 13.04 3.95 9.74
C HIS A 225 12.46 3.19 8.55
N ARG A 226 11.60 3.86 7.77
CA ARG A 226 10.91 3.31 6.58
C ARG A 226 10.06 2.06 6.87
N CYS A 227 9.70 1.83 8.13
CA CYS A 227 8.79 0.78 8.55
C CYS A 227 8.13 1.13 9.88
N PHE A 228 7.07 0.40 10.21
CA PHE A 228 6.35 0.50 11.48
C PHE A 228 6.06 -0.90 12.03
N PRO A 229 6.55 -1.25 13.24
CA PRO A 229 6.23 -2.53 13.88
C PRO A 229 4.86 -2.51 14.57
N VAL A 230 4.03 -3.51 14.28
CA VAL A 230 2.71 -3.72 14.91
C VAL A 230 2.57 -5.17 15.36
N LEU A 231 1.78 -5.39 16.42
CA LEU A 231 1.37 -6.74 16.81
C LEU A 231 0.56 -7.39 15.68
N ALA A 232 0.76 -8.68 15.47
CA ALA A 232 0.09 -9.42 14.40
C ALA A 232 -0.59 -10.70 14.93
N GLY A 233 -1.54 -11.21 14.16
CA GLY A 233 -2.40 -12.32 14.58
C GLY A 233 -3.62 -11.84 15.38
N PRO A 234 -4.36 -12.77 16.02
CA PRO A 234 -5.57 -12.46 16.77
C PRO A 234 -5.35 -11.41 17.88
N PRO A 235 -6.38 -10.63 18.27
CA PRO A 235 -6.25 -9.54 19.26
C PRO A 235 -5.67 -9.92 20.64
N ASP A 236 -5.74 -11.20 21.01
CA ASP A 236 -5.19 -11.76 22.24
C ASP A 236 -3.76 -12.32 22.07
N ALA A 237 -3.29 -12.52 20.84
CA ALA A 237 -1.95 -13.00 20.55
C ALA A 237 -0.92 -11.88 20.74
N ARG A 238 0.24 -12.19 21.31
CA ARG A 238 1.35 -11.23 21.48
C ARG A 238 2.70 -11.83 21.13
N ASP A 239 2.69 -13.03 20.56
CA ASP A 239 3.87 -13.78 20.15
C ASP A 239 4.35 -13.40 18.74
N MET A 240 3.65 -12.50 18.05
CA MET A 240 3.91 -12.13 16.68
C MET A 240 3.95 -10.61 16.44
N LEU A 241 4.84 -10.19 15.54
CA LEU A 241 5.04 -8.81 15.15
C LEU A 241 5.19 -8.72 13.62
N LEU A 242 4.52 -7.76 12.98
CA LEU A 242 4.70 -7.41 11.58
C LEU A 242 5.44 -6.07 11.50
N ILE A 243 6.61 -6.07 10.86
CA ILE A 243 7.41 -4.87 10.58
C ILE A 243 7.19 -4.54 9.11
N SER A 244 6.22 -3.65 8.85
CA SER A 244 5.77 -3.32 7.49
C SER A 244 6.18 -1.91 7.07
N PRO A 245 6.34 -1.64 5.76
CA PRO A 245 6.70 -0.32 5.24
C PRO A 245 5.51 0.66 5.18
N ILE A 246 4.30 0.18 5.46
CA ILE A 246 3.08 0.97 5.61
C ILE A 246 2.70 1.05 7.08
N ILE A 247 1.91 2.05 7.45
CA ILE A 247 1.47 2.19 8.84
C ILE A 247 0.18 1.37 9.01
N LEU A 248 0.19 0.49 10.00
CA LEU A 248 -0.94 -0.35 10.38
C LEU A 248 -1.26 -0.12 11.86
N TYR A 249 -2.42 -0.58 12.30
CA TYR A 249 -2.72 -0.74 13.73
C TYR A 249 -2.28 -2.13 14.20
N ASP A 250 -2.24 -2.33 15.52
CA ASP A 250 -2.05 -3.66 16.08
C ASP A 250 -3.21 -4.57 15.70
N HIS A 251 -2.88 -5.83 15.44
CA HIS A 251 -3.82 -6.85 14.96
C HIS A 251 -4.52 -6.43 13.66
N PRO A 252 -3.74 -6.08 12.61
CA PRO A 252 -4.34 -5.73 11.34
C PRO A 252 -5.09 -6.95 10.79
N GLU A 253 -6.21 -6.68 10.12
CA GLU A 253 -7.05 -7.69 9.47
C GLU A 253 -7.24 -7.33 8.01
N VAL A 254 -7.22 -8.34 7.16
CA VAL A 254 -7.68 -8.20 5.78
C VAL A 254 -9.19 -8.41 5.82
N ALA A 255 -9.98 -7.44 5.36
CA ALA A 255 -11.44 -7.49 5.43
C ALA A 255 -11.97 -8.81 4.83
N GLU A 256 -12.88 -9.51 5.51
CA GLU A 256 -13.41 -10.81 5.05
C GLU A 256 -14.09 -10.74 3.67
N GLN A 257 -14.58 -9.55 3.29
CA GLN A 257 -15.18 -9.25 1.99
C GLN A 257 -14.14 -9.20 0.86
N SER A 258 -12.86 -8.92 1.19
CA SER A 258 -11.74 -8.81 0.25
C SER A 258 -11.11 -10.16 -0.10
N SER A 259 -11.95 -11.15 -0.43
CA SER A 259 -11.46 -12.43 -0.99
C SER A 259 -10.69 -12.26 -2.31
N THR A 260 -10.74 -11.06 -2.90
CA THR A 260 -10.01 -10.69 -4.10
C THR A 260 -8.85 -9.75 -3.74
N ALA A 261 -7.62 -10.27 -3.74
CA ALA A 261 -6.42 -9.43 -3.70
C ALA A 261 -6.35 -8.57 -4.98
N LEU A 262 -6.96 -7.37 -4.93
CA LEU A 262 -6.96 -6.38 -6.01
C LEU A 262 -5.75 -5.44 -5.95
N TYR A 263 -4.89 -5.59 -4.93
CA TYR A 263 -3.60 -4.90 -4.77
C TYR A 263 -3.72 -3.37 -4.65
N ASP A 264 -4.82 -2.91 -4.06
CA ASP A 264 -5.14 -1.54 -3.69
C ASP A 264 -5.70 -1.54 -2.26
N CYS A 265 -5.02 -0.92 -1.29
CA CYS A 265 -5.38 -0.94 0.14
C CYS A 265 -6.58 -0.04 0.52
N THR A 266 -7.53 0.19 -0.37
CA THR A 266 -8.76 0.95 -0.06
C THR A 266 -9.99 0.06 -0.20
N GLU A 267 -11.06 0.29 0.58
CA GLU A 267 -12.35 -0.46 0.61
C GLU A 267 -13.14 -0.42 -0.72
N ILE A 268 -12.46 -0.31 -1.86
CA ILE A 268 -12.98 -0.08 -3.22
C ILE A 268 -13.08 -1.40 -3.99
N ASP A 269 -13.12 -2.56 -3.32
CA ASP A 269 -13.14 -3.88 -3.98
C ASP A 269 -14.36 -4.06 -4.89
N GLU A 270 -15.53 -3.58 -4.45
CA GLU A 270 -16.76 -3.63 -5.24
C GLU A 270 -16.66 -2.71 -6.47
N ILE A 271 -16.26 -1.45 -6.29
CA ILE A 271 -16.14 -0.47 -7.36
C ILE A 271 -15.07 -0.90 -8.38
N LEU A 272 -13.95 -1.44 -7.91
CA LEU A 272 -12.91 -1.97 -8.79
C LEU A 272 -13.41 -3.19 -9.56
N THR A 273 -14.16 -4.08 -8.91
CA THR A 273 -14.75 -5.25 -9.58
C THR A 273 -15.77 -4.83 -10.64
N LEU A 274 -16.68 -3.90 -10.31
CA LEU A 274 -17.64 -3.33 -11.27
C LEU A 274 -16.92 -2.66 -12.45
N ARG A 275 -15.86 -1.89 -12.17
CA ARG A 275 -15.04 -1.26 -13.22
C ARG A 275 -14.35 -2.28 -14.12
N VAL A 276 -13.86 -3.38 -13.56
CA VAL A 276 -13.30 -4.50 -14.34
C VAL A 276 -14.38 -5.11 -15.22
N MET A 277 -15.58 -5.35 -14.71
CA MET A 277 -16.68 -5.93 -15.49
C MET A 277 -17.08 -5.03 -16.66
N THR A 278 -16.97 -3.70 -16.51
CA THR A 278 -17.24 -2.71 -17.58
C THR A 278 -16.10 -2.50 -18.58
N MET A 279 -14.92 -3.10 -18.36
CA MET A 279 -13.83 -3.05 -19.34
C MET A 279 -14.25 -3.73 -20.64
N THR A 280 -13.80 -3.20 -21.77
CA THR A 280 -14.03 -3.84 -23.07
C THR A 280 -13.26 -5.16 -23.19
N ASP A 281 -13.68 -6.04 -24.09
CA ASP A 281 -13.01 -7.33 -24.32
C ASP A 281 -11.53 -7.16 -24.67
N ASP A 282 -11.19 -6.14 -25.48
CA ASP A 282 -9.81 -5.80 -25.84
C ASP A 282 -8.99 -5.37 -24.61
N GLU A 283 -9.58 -4.60 -23.70
CA GLU A 283 -8.92 -4.15 -22.48
C GLU A 283 -8.69 -5.30 -21.49
N LYS A 284 -9.67 -6.20 -21.36
CA LYS A 284 -9.54 -7.41 -20.56
C LYS A 284 -8.49 -8.35 -21.15
N ALA A 285 -8.45 -8.50 -22.48
CA ALA A 285 -7.43 -9.29 -23.17
C ALA A 285 -6.02 -8.69 -22.94
N GLN A 286 -5.89 -7.37 -22.98
CA GLN A 286 -4.63 -6.68 -22.70
C GLN A 286 -4.17 -6.85 -21.24
N ALA A 287 -5.10 -6.77 -20.28
CA ALA A 287 -4.79 -7.03 -18.87
C ALA A 287 -4.31 -8.47 -18.67
N ARG A 288 -5.02 -9.47 -19.22
CA ARG A 288 -4.60 -10.89 -19.19
C ARG A 288 -3.21 -11.11 -19.81
N ALA A 289 -2.89 -10.40 -20.89
CA ALA A 289 -1.59 -10.47 -21.56
C ALA A 289 -0.43 -9.81 -20.77
N THR A 290 -0.75 -8.98 -19.78
CA THR A 290 0.24 -8.21 -18.99
C THR A 290 0.89 -9.10 -17.93
N ASP A 291 0.10 -9.70 -17.03
CA ASP A 291 0.63 -10.46 -15.89
C ASP A 291 -0.32 -11.61 -15.54
N PRO A 292 0.17 -12.81 -15.18
CA PRO A 292 -0.68 -13.91 -14.72
C PRO A 292 -1.61 -13.54 -13.56
N ARG A 293 -1.18 -12.66 -12.64
CA ARG A 293 -2.01 -12.15 -11.54
C ARG A 293 -3.12 -11.24 -12.05
N ALA A 294 -2.82 -10.40 -13.05
CA ALA A 294 -3.84 -9.60 -13.73
C ALA A 294 -4.90 -10.51 -14.35
N ALA A 295 -4.46 -11.57 -15.05
CA ALA A 295 -5.37 -12.54 -15.66
C ALA A 295 -6.30 -13.17 -14.61
N GLN A 296 -5.75 -13.59 -13.47
CA GLN A 296 -6.53 -14.13 -12.35
C GLN A 296 -7.52 -13.13 -11.75
N ILE A 297 -7.19 -11.83 -11.71
CA ILE A 297 -8.14 -10.79 -11.29
C ILE A 297 -9.30 -10.70 -12.28
N ILE A 298 -9.00 -10.55 -13.58
CA ILE A 298 -10.05 -10.43 -14.61
C ILE A 298 -10.93 -11.68 -14.65
N ASP A 299 -10.32 -12.88 -14.62
CA ASP A 299 -11.06 -14.15 -14.68
C ASP A 299 -11.97 -14.35 -13.47
N ARG A 300 -11.55 -13.92 -12.27
CA ARG A 300 -12.39 -13.96 -11.08
C ARG A 300 -13.55 -12.97 -11.17
N CYS A 301 -13.30 -11.73 -11.58
CA CYS A 301 -14.35 -10.72 -11.76
C CYS A 301 -15.38 -11.15 -12.82
N ASP A 302 -14.94 -11.74 -13.94
CA ASP A 302 -15.83 -12.25 -15.00
C ASP A 302 -16.65 -13.48 -14.56
N ALA A 303 -16.12 -14.30 -13.65
CA ALA A 303 -16.79 -15.48 -13.12
C ALA A 303 -17.70 -15.21 -11.91
N MET A 304 -17.73 -13.97 -11.41
CA MET A 304 -18.40 -13.63 -10.16
C MET A 304 -19.92 -13.70 -10.29
N SER A 305 -20.58 -14.42 -9.38
CA SER A 305 -22.05 -14.52 -9.39
C SER A 305 -22.71 -13.27 -8.79
N ALA A 306 -24.01 -13.08 -9.07
CA ALA A 306 -24.78 -12.00 -8.45
C ALA A 306 -24.88 -12.13 -6.91
N GLU A 307 -24.84 -13.35 -6.38
CA GLU A 307 -24.79 -13.61 -4.94
C GLU A 307 -23.43 -13.22 -4.34
N ASP A 308 -22.34 -13.52 -5.05
CA ASP A 308 -20.99 -13.13 -4.63
C ASP A 308 -20.83 -11.60 -4.65
N MET A 309 -21.39 -10.92 -5.67
CA MET A 309 -21.48 -9.46 -5.72
C MET A 309 -22.30 -8.89 -4.56
N GLY A 310 -23.42 -9.54 -4.24
CA GLY A 310 -24.28 -9.19 -3.10
C GLY A 310 -23.58 -9.23 -1.75
N ARG A 311 -22.49 -10.00 -1.60
CA ARG A 311 -21.67 -10.06 -0.38
C ARG A 311 -20.59 -8.97 -0.31
N LEU A 312 -20.24 -8.36 -1.44
CA LEU A 312 -19.36 -7.18 -1.49
C LEU A 312 -20.11 -5.90 -1.09
N HIS A 313 -21.44 -5.87 -1.30
CA HIS A 313 -22.31 -4.81 -0.80
C HIS A 313 -22.44 -4.89 0.74
N GLY A 314 -21.72 -4.04 1.46
CA GLY A 314 -21.94 -3.83 2.90
C GLY A 314 -23.41 -3.53 3.23
N VAL A 315 -23.90 -4.06 4.36
CA VAL A 315 -25.30 -3.94 4.81
C VAL A 315 -25.65 -2.49 5.16
N LEU A 316 -26.36 -1.78 4.26
CA LEU A 316 -26.87 -0.41 4.48
C LEU A 316 -27.90 -0.36 5.64
N ARG A 317 -27.79 0.65 6.53
CA ARG A 317 -28.81 0.98 7.54
C ARG A 317 -29.13 2.49 7.63
N ASP A 318 -30.45 2.72 7.63
CA ASP A 318 -31.28 3.83 8.16
C ASP A 318 -31.72 5.00 7.21
N PRO A 319 -33.01 5.08 6.78
CA PRO A 319 -33.54 6.04 5.79
C PRO A 319 -33.99 7.43 6.30
N HIS A 320 -33.57 7.89 7.47
CA HIS A 320 -34.10 9.15 8.02
C HIS A 320 -33.02 10.10 8.56
N ARG A 321 -32.40 10.92 7.67
CA ARG A 321 -31.60 12.09 8.08
C ARG A 321 -31.86 13.29 7.17
N ALA A 322 -31.90 14.49 7.77
CA ALA A 322 -32.44 15.71 7.19
C ALA A 322 -31.50 16.39 6.17
N ALA A 323 -32.09 16.90 5.09
CA ALA A 323 -31.47 17.46 3.88
C ALA A 323 -30.95 18.92 3.98
N GLY A 324 -30.04 19.31 3.07
CA GLY A 324 -30.01 20.68 2.54
C GLY A 324 -28.71 21.34 2.05
N LEU A 325 -27.53 20.69 2.07
CA LEU A 325 -26.25 21.37 1.72
C LEU A 325 -25.35 20.65 0.71
N VAL A 326 -25.69 19.42 0.34
CA VAL A 326 -25.12 18.62 -0.76
C VAL A 326 -26.32 18.16 -1.62
N PRO A 327 -26.18 18.01 -2.95
CA PRO A 327 -27.30 17.57 -3.80
C PRO A 327 -27.77 16.16 -3.43
N ASP A 328 -29.06 16.00 -3.13
CA ASP A 328 -29.73 14.70 -3.15
C ASP A 328 -29.95 14.27 -4.60
N VAL A 329 -29.71 12.98 -4.91
CA VAL A 329 -30.09 12.40 -6.21
C VAL A 329 -31.62 12.48 -6.33
N PRO A 330 -32.19 13.07 -7.40
CA PRO A 330 -33.64 13.22 -7.51
C PRO A 330 -34.36 11.86 -7.50
N ASP A 331 -35.50 11.79 -6.79
CA ASP A 331 -36.35 10.59 -6.77
C ASP A 331 -36.68 10.12 -8.21
N GLY A 332 -36.30 8.88 -8.52
CA GLY A 332 -36.56 8.23 -9.81
C GLY A 332 -35.40 8.21 -10.81
N ILE A 333 -34.20 8.66 -10.41
CA ILE A 333 -32.95 8.48 -11.17
C ILE A 333 -32.05 7.53 -10.37
N ASP A 334 -31.65 6.43 -11.00
CA ASP A 334 -30.67 5.52 -10.40
C ASP A 334 -29.29 6.20 -10.33
N TRP A 335 -28.56 6.04 -9.23
CA TRP A 335 -27.31 6.75 -8.96
C TRP A 335 -26.18 6.45 -9.97
N TRP A 336 -26.30 5.38 -10.75
CA TRP A 336 -25.37 5.00 -11.82
C TRP A 336 -25.69 5.62 -13.19
N ASP A 337 -26.76 6.41 -13.30
CA ASP A 337 -27.10 7.13 -14.52
C ASP A 337 -26.08 8.27 -14.76
N PRO A 338 -25.45 8.39 -15.94
CA PRO A 338 -24.57 9.51 -16.30
C PRO A 338 -25.22 10.90 -16.16
N LEU A 339 -26.55 10.98 -16.07
CA LEU A 339 -27.27 12.22 -15.76
C LEU A 339 -27.14 12.64 -14.28
N ALA A 340 -26.84 11.72 -13.37
CA ALA A 340 -26.60 11.98 -11.94
C ALA A 340 -25.31 12.78 -11.69
N ASP A 341 -24.31 12.67 -12.58
CA ASP A 341 -23.07 13.48 -12.52
C ASP A 341 -23.33 14.99 -12.63
N ASN A 342 -24.47 15.41 -13.19
CA ASN A 342 -24.84 16.82 -13.27
C ASN A 342 -25.38 17.39 -11.95
N ALA A 343 -25.62 16.54 -10.94
CA ALA A 343 -26.11 16.96 -9.63
C ALA A 343 -24.97 17.56 -8.78
N VAL A 344 -23.77 16.96 -8.81
CA VAL A 344 -22.59 17.39 -8.04
C VAL A 344 -22.03 18.70 -8.63
N ARG A 345 -21.87 19.74 -7.79
CA ARG A 345 -21.30 21.02 -8.22
C ARG A 345 -20.19 21.43 -7.25
N PRO A 346 -18.93 21.03 -7.53
CA PRO A 346 -17.78 21.26 -6.66
C PRO A 346 -17.52 22.74 -6.30
N ASP A 347 -18.10 23.66 -7.07
CA ASP A 347 -17.95 25.10 -6.92
C ASP A 347 -18.94 25.71 -5.91
N VAL A 348 -20.00 25.00 -5.54
CA VAL A 348 -21.06 25.47 -4.62
C VAL A 348 -21.34 24.53 -3.45
N ASP A 349 -20.95 23.26 -3.54
CA ASP A 349 -21.10 22.26 -2.48
C ASP A 349 -20.34 22.69 -1.21
N ALA A 350 -21.01 22.60 -0.07
CA ALA A 350 -20.50 23.13 1.19
C ALA A 350 -20.99 22.32 2.39
N VAL A 351 -20.23 22.36 3.47
CA VAL A 351 -20.64 21.80 4.77
C VAL A 351 -20.59 22.89 5.84
N LEU A 352 -21.47 22.77 6.85
CA LEU A 352 -21.41 23.64 8.03
C LEU A 352 -20.50 23.00 9.08
N VAL A 353 -19.37 23.63 9.33
CA VAL A 353 -18.46 23.26 10.41
C VAL A 353 -18.54 24.33 11.48
N HIS A 354 -18.98 23.95 12.69
CA HIS A 354 -19.22 24.90 13.78
C HIS A 354 -20.08 26.13 13.39
N GLY A 355 -21.02 25.94 12.46
CA GLY A 355 -21.90 27.01 11.96
C GLY A 355 -21.28 27.92 10.88
N VAL A 356 -20.03 27.67 10.48
CA VAL A 356 -19.35 28.37 9.38
C VAL A 356 -19.46 27.52 8.11
N ARG A 357 -19.84 28.15 7.00
CA ARG A 357 -19.88 27.50 5.68
C ARG A 357 -18.46 27.25 5.19
N VAL A 358 -18.10 25.98 5.04
CA VAL A 358 -16.83 25.51 4.48
C VAL A 358 -17.11 24.98 3.07
N ALA A 359 -16.42 25.52 2.08
CA ALA A 359 -16.54 25.17 0.67
C ALA A 359 -15.17 25.23 -0.01
N ARG A 360 -15.10 24.89 -1.29
CA ARG A 360 -13.87 25.04 -2.09
C ARG A 360 -13.25 26.44 -1.91
N GLY A 361 -11.97 26.48 -1.54
CA GLY A 361 -11.21 27.69 -1.25
C GLY A 361 -11.21 28.14 0.22
N SER A 362 -12.03 27.55 1.10
CA SER A 362 -11.94 27.81 2.54
C SER A 362 -10.61 27.33 3.12
N ARG A 363 -10.09 28.05 4.13
CA ARG A 363 -8.93 27.61 4.93
C ARG A 363 -9.41 26.97 6.24
N VAL A 364 -8.80 25.87 6.63
CA VAL A 364 -9.14 25.10 7.84
C VAL A 364 -7.88 24.67 8.58
N VAL A 365 -7.99 24.48 9.89
CA VAL A 365 -6.98 23.79 10.72
C VAL A 365 -7.41 22.33 10.88
N LEU A 366 -6.49 21.40 10.67
CA LEU A 366 -6.76 19.97 10.81
C LEU A 366 -6.70 19.54 12.27
N ARG A 367 -7.75 18.89 12.76
CA ARG A 367 -7.94 18.36 14.12
C ARG A 367 -8.37 16.89 14.07
N PRO A 368 -7.55 16.00 13.49
CA PRO A 368 -7.90 14.59 13.41
C PRO A 368 -8.14 13.99 14.79
N ARG A 369 -9.14 13.11 14.88
CA ARG A 369 -9.49 12.46 16.14
C ARG A 369 -8.51 11.32 16.45
N ARG A 370 -8.55 10.84 17.70
CA ARG A 370 -7.70 9.74 18.20
C ARG A 370 -7.87 8.41 17.44
N ASN A 371 -8.89 8.28 16.59
CA ASN A 371 -9.16 7.12 15.74
C ASN A 371 -8.98 7.43 14.23
N ALA A 372 -8.39 8.58 13.89
CA ALA A 372 -8.08 8.92 12.51
C ALA A 372 -6.85 8.15 12.01
N ASP A 373 -6.73 8.00 10.70
CA ASP A 373 -5.64 7.27 10.04
C ASP A 373 -4.28 7.75 10.58
N ALA A 374 -3.33 6.84 10.74
CA ALA A 374 -2.03 7.16 11.34
C ALA A 374 -1.24 8.26 10.57
N GLN A 375 -1.60 8.54 9.33
CA GLN A 375 -1.08 9.67 8.54
C GLN A 375 -1.60 11.03 9.04
N ASP A 376 -2.80 11.08 9.61
CA ASP A 376 -3.46 12.32 10.04
C ASP A 376 -2.78 12.95 11.25
N ILE A 377 -2.13 12.14 12.09
CA ILE A 377 -1.35 12.61 13.24
C ILE A 377 -0.23 13.58 12.79
N PHE A 378 0.35 13.38 11.60
CA PHE A 378 1.44 14.24 11.09
C PHE A 378 0.96 15.59 10.54
N VAL A 379 -0.34 15.73 10.28
CA VAL A 379 -0.96 16.97 9.81
C VAL A 379 -1.83 17.64 10.87
N ALA A 380 -1.94 17.04 12.06
CA ALA A 380 -2.61 17.63 13.20
C ALA A 380 -2.08 19.03 13.53
N GLY A 381 -2.97 20.01 13.58
CA GLY A 381 -2.66 21.42 13.83
C GLY A 381 -2.12 22.20 12.63
N LYS A 382 -1.94 21.57 11.45
CA LYS A 382 -1.55 22.26 10.22
C LYS A 382 -2.73 22.98 9.58
N THR A 383 -2.42 23.99 8.78
CA THR A 383 -3.40 24.70 7.96
C THR A 383 -3.52 24.04 6.59
N ALA A 384 -4.74 23.91 6.10
CA ALA A 384 -5.05 23.34 4.81
C ALA A 384 -6.11 24.17 4.06
N ARG A 385 -6.07 24.08 2.73
CA ARG A 385 -7.07 24.67 1.83
C ARG A 385 -8.03 23.59 1.37
N VAL A 386 -9.33 23.88 1.46
CA VAL A 386 -10.39 22.98 0.98
C VAL A 386 -10.45 23.02 -0.53
N THR A 387 -10.40 21.85 -1.17
CA THR A 387 -10.48 21.71 -2.63
C THR A 387 -11.87 21.28 -3.08
N SER A 388 -12.54 20.45 -2.28
CA SER A 388 -13.91 20.00 -2.55
C SER A 388 -14.58 19.47 -1.28
N VAL A 389 -15.92 19.39 -1.31
CA VAL A 389 -16.75 18.77 -0.28
C VAL A 389 -17.56 17.66 -0.95
N HIS A 390 -17.51 16.47 -0.39
CA HIS A 390 -18.20 15.28 -0.90
C HIS A 390 -19.12 14.71 0.17
N GLN A 391 -20.04 13.84 -0.24
CA GLN A 391 -20.80 12.99 0.66
C GLN A 391 -20.57 11.55 0.22
N ASP A 392 -20.28 10.67 1.18
CA ASP A 392 -20.14 9.24 0.91
C ASP A 392 -21.52 8.59 0.71
N VAL A 393 -21.51 7.30 0.41
CA VAL A 393 -22.72 6.48 0.23
C VAL A 393 -23.53 6.32 1.53
N GLU A 394 -22.93 6.60 2.68
CA GLU A 394 -23.57 6.57 4.01
C GLU A 394 -24.15 7.94 4.42
N GLY A 395 -24.00 8.95 3.57
CA GLY A 395 -24.47 10.30 3.84
C GLY A 395 -23.51 11.14 4.71
N ASN A 396 -22.30 10.66 5.00
CA ASN A 396 -21.30 11.41 5.75
C ASN A 396 -20.57 12.40 4.83
N SER A 397 -20.49 13.66 5.25
CA SER A 397 -19.73 14.66 4.52
C SER A 397 -18.23 14.45 4.71
N HIS A 398 -17.46 14.58 3.64
CA HIS A 398 -16.00 14.50 3.61
C HIS A 398 -15.44 15.77 2.97
N VAL A 399 -14.47 16.38 3.63
CA VAL A 399 -13.82 17.61 3.16
C VAL A 399 -12.43 17.27 2.64
N ALA A 400 -12.25 17.41 1.33
CA ALA A 400 -10.98 17.19 0.66
C ALA A 400 -10.09 18.42 0.81
N VAL A 401 -8.86 18.25 1.29
CA VAL A 401 -7.94 19.34 1.60
C VAL A 401 -6.53 19.12 1.05
N VAL A 402 -5.82 20.23 0.85
CA VAL A 402 -4.38 20.29 0.55
C VAL A 402 -3.69 21.07 1.67
N VAL A 403 -2.67 20.48 2.30
CA VAL A 403 -1.90 21.11 3.40
C VAL A 403 -0.98 22.19 2.82
N GLU A 404 -1.01 23.39 3.39
CA GLU A 404 -0.29 24.55 2.83
C GLU A 404 1.24 24.45 2.98
N ASP A 405 1.72 23.82 4.05
CA ASP A 405 3.16 23.66 4.35
C ASP A 405 3.75 22.35 3.78
N ASP A 406 3.10 21.70 2.82
CA ASP A 406 3.62 20.50 2.16
C ASP A 406 4.62 20.89 1.04
N PRO A 407 5.91 20.51 1.13
CA PRO A 407 6.90 20.79 0.08
C PRO A 407 6.56 20.16 -1.29
N ALA A 408 5.59 19.25 -1.36
CA ALA A 408 5.07 18.66 -2.57
C ALA A 408 3.68 19.20 -2.97
N ALA A 409 3.15 20.27 -2.35
CA ALA A 409 1.79 20.80 -2.60
C ALA A 409 1.52 21.09 -4.09
N ASP A 410 2.50 21.62 -4.83
CA ASP A 410 2.39 21.90 -6.27
C ASP A 410 2.31 20.61 -7.12
N LEU A 411 2.82 19.48 -6.61
CA LEU A 411 2.72 18.16 -7.24
C LEU A 411 1.35 17.49 -6.97
N HIS A 412 0.70 17.83 -5.85
CA HIS A 412 -0.60 17.27 -5.43
C HIS A 412 -1.78 17.86 -6.21
N ASP A 413 -1.76 19.17 -6.49
CA ASP A 413 -2.78 19.84 -7.31
C ASP A 413 -2.79 19.34 -8.77
N TRP A 414 -1.69 18.75 -9.27
CA TRP A 414 -1.58 18.23 -10.64
C TRP A 414 -2.09 16.79 -10.83
N TYR A 415 -2.16 15.96 -9.78
CA TYR A 415 -2.59 14.56 -9.87
C TYR A 415 -3.76 14.16 -8.95
N GLY A 416 -4.32 15.10 -8.17
CA GLY A 416 -5.60 14.91 -7.46
C GLY A 416 -5.52 14.09 -6.17
N ARG A 417 -4.40 14.17 -5.44
CA ARG A 417 -4.25 13.52 -4.13
C ARG A 417 -4.63 14.50 -3.02
N TYR A 418 -5.84 14.36 -2.50
CA TYR A 418 -6.36 15.14 -1.36
C TYR A 418 -6.35 14.30 -0.09
N LEU A 419 -6.16 14.95 1.06
CA LEU A 419 -6.49 14.34 2.35
C LEU A 419 -7.98 14.58 2.62
N TYR A 420 -8.68 13.60 3.19
CA TYR A 420 -10.11 13.70 3.46
C TYR A 420 -10.33 13.73 4.97
N PHE A 421 -11.08 14.72 5.44
CA PHE A 421 -11.43 14.84 6.85
C PHE A 421 -12.94 14.95 7.02
N SER A 422 -13.45 14.42 8.12
CA SER A 422 -14.82 14.70 8.55
C SER A 422 -14.97 16.16 9.01
N PRO A 423 -16.18 16.75 8.95
CA PRO A 423 -16.44 18.13 9.40
C PRO A 423 -16.05 18.37 10.85
N ASP A 424 -16.06 17.34 11.69
CA ASP A 424 -15.70 17.39 13.10
C ASP A 424 -14.20 17.23 13.37
N GLU A 425 -13.41 16.99 12.32
CA GLU A 425 -11.94 16.91 12.35
C GLU A 425 -11.27 18.14 11.74
N ILE A 426 -12.03 19.19 11.44
CA ILE A 426 -11.50 20.44 10.90
C ILE A 426 -12.08 21.65 11.64
N GLU A 427 -11.28 22.69 11.79
CA GLU A 427 -11.69 23.97 12.37
C GLU A 427 -11.55 25.08 11.31
N PRO A 428 -12.62 25.82 10.96
CA PRO A 428 -12.55 26.90 9.98
C PRO A 428 -11.66 28.04 10.45
N LEU A 429 -10.68 28.43 9.64
CA LEU A 429 -9.89 29.62 9.88
C LEU A 429 -10.71 30.83 9.47
N THR A 430 -11.27 31.52 10.46
CA THR A 430 -11.96 32.79 10.21
C THR A 430 -10.90 33.87 10.01
N GLU A 431 -10.43 34.06 8.78
CA GLU A 431 -9.68 35.27 8.46
C GLU A 431 -10.59 36.48 8.63
N ARG A 432 -10.15 37.45 9.44
CA ARG A 432 -10.61 38.83 9.31
C ARG A 432 -10.23 39.28 7.91
N ASN A 433 -11.20 39.23 7.01
CA ASN A 433 -11.20 39.81 5.68
C ASN A 433 -10.37 41.13 5.65
N PRO A 434 -9.15 41.16 5.08
CA PRO A 434 -8.55 42.43 4.69
C PRO A 434 -9.33 42.90 3.46
N SER A 435 -10.14 43.93 3.68
CA SER A 435 -10.77 44.81 2.70
C SER A 435 -10.35 44.59 1.24
N TRP A 436 -11.34 44.27 0.42
CA TRP A 436 -11.39 44.63 -0.99
C TRP A 436 -11.14 46.13 -1.15
N MET A 437 -9.95 46.50 -1.58
CA MET A 437 -9.62 47.80 -2.17
C MET A 437 -8.72 47.55 -3.39
N SER A 438 -9.32 47.32 -4.56
CA SER A 438 -9.59 48.39 -5.52
C SER A 438 -10.31 47.87 -6.76
#